data_AF-A0A3D1WWQ5-F1
#
_entry.id   AF-A0A3D1WWQ5-F1
#
_cell.length_a   1.000
_cell.length_b   1.000
_cell.length_c   1.000
_cell.angle_alpha   90.00
_cell.angle_beta   90.00
_cell.angle_gamma   90.00
#
_symmetry.space_group_name_H-M   'P 1'
#
loop_
_entity.id
_entity.type
_entity.pdbx_description
1 polymer ?
#
loop_
_entity_poly.entity_id
_entity_poly.type
_entity_poly.pdbx_seq_one_letter_code
_entity_poly.pdbx_strand_id
1 'polypeptide(L)' 'DDTVFYLMSRGCSEAEARTMVVNGFANPISKELPMEYAVEMNNLIKLEMEGAIG' A
#
# COMPACT_ATOMS: atom_id res chain seq x y z
N ASP A 1 9.27 -8.10 -3.78
CA ASP A 1 10.57 -7.77 -3.14
C ASP A 1 11.43 -6.86 -4.00
N ASP A 2 11.69 -7.17 -5.27
CA ASP A 2 12.55 -6.35 -6.15
C ASP A 2 12.14 -4.86 -6.24
N THR A 3 10.85 -4.57 -6.32
CA THR A 3 10.33 -3.19 -6.34
C THR A 3 10.58 -2.46 -5.02
N VAL A 4 10.48 -3.17 -3.88
CA VAL A 4 10.73 -2.60 -2.55
C VAL A 4 12.21 -2.30 -2.40
N PHE A 5 13.09 -3.25 -2.77
CA PHE A 5 14.54 -3.02 -2.78
C PHE A 5 14.96 -1.88 -3.73
N TYR A 6 14.33 -1.78 -4.90
CA TYR A 6 14.57 -0.68 -5.82
C TYR A 6 14.18 0.68 -5.20
N LEU A 7 13.01 0.79 -4.58
CA LEU A 7 12.57 2.01 -3.91
C LEU A 7 13.48 2.35 -2.71
N MET A 8 13.90 1.35 -1.94
CA MET A 8 14.86 1.54 -0.84
C MET A 8 16.22 2.05 -1.34
N SER A 9 16.71 1.53 -2.47
CA SER A 9 17.94 2.02 -3.11
C SER A 9 17.85 3.49 -3.58
N ARG A 10 16.62 4.00 -3.72
CA ARG A 10 16.31 5.40 -4.07
C ARG A 10 16.10 6.29 -2.85
N GLY A 11 16.30 5.76 -1.64
CA GLY A 11 16.21 6.51 -0.38
C GLY A 11 14.88 6.43 0.34
N CYS A 12 13.93 5.60 -0.12
CA CYS A 12 12.71 5.32 0.63
C CYS A 12 13.02 4.41 1.83
N SER A 13 12.38 4.65 2.97
CA SER A 13 12.36 3.63 4.01
C SER A 13 11.63 2.37 3.51
N GLU A 14 11.94 1.24 4.11
CA GLU A 14 11.26 -0.02 3.78
C GLU A 14 9.73 0.07 3.96
N ALA A 15 9.28 0.75 5.01
CA ALA A 15 7.86 0.97 5.29
C ALA A 15 7.20 1.85 4.20
N GLU A 16 7.84 2.94 3.79
CA GLU A 16 7.35 3.79 2.71
C GLU A 16 7.32 3.04 1.38
N ALA A 17 8.39 2.29 1.07
CA ALA A 17 8.48 1.51 -0.15
C ALA A 17 7.37 0.45 -0.25
N ARG A 18 7.11 -0.28 0.85
CA ARG A 18 5.99 -1.24 0.92
C ARG A 18 4.65 -0.54 0.75
N THR A 19 4.45 0.60 1.41
CA THR A 19 3.22 1.41 1.30
C THR A 19 2.95 1.83 -0.13
N MET A 20 3.97 2.35 -0.83
CA MET A 20 3.85 2.79 -2.21
C MET A 20 3.48 1.64 -3.16
N VAL A 21 4.07 0.45 -2.96
CA VAL A 21 3.77 -0.74 -3.78
C VAL A 21 2.33 -1.21 -3.56
N VAL A 22 1.90 -1.33 -2.30
CA VAL A 22 0.54 -1.78 -1.96
C VAL A 22 -0.51 -0.79 -2.46
N ASN A 23 -0.29 0.51 -2.25
CA ASN A 23 -1.20 1.55 -2.75
C ASN A 23 -1.25 1.58 -4.27
N GLY A 24 -0.12 1.42 -4.97
CA GLY A 24 -0.07 1.35 -6.43
C GLY A 24 -0.89 0.19 -6.99
N PHE A 25 -0.89 -0.96 -6.31
CA PHE A 25 -1.70 -2.12 -6.66
C PHE A 25 -3.19 -1.94 -6.32
N ALA A 26 -3.51 -1.35 -5.17
CA ALA A 26 -4.87 -1.13 -4.70
C ALA A 26 -5.63 -0.03 -5.46
N ASN A 27 -4.93 0.99 -5.97
CA ASN A 27 -5.51 2.16 -6.62
C ASN A 27 -6.41 1.87 -7.83
N PRO A 28 -6.08 0.99 -8.79
CA PRO A 28 -7.00 0.65 -9.86
C PRO A 28 -8.26 -0.06 -9.34
N ILE A 29 -8.14 -0.91 -8.32
CA ILE A 29 -9.27 -1.64 -7.74
C ILE A 29 -10.20 -0.67 -7.00
N SER A 30 -9.65 0.25 -6.20
CA SER A 30 -10.45 1.22 -5.45
C SER A 30 -11.21 2.19 -6.35
N LYS A 31 -10.73 2.44 -7.57
CA LYS A 31 -11.43 3.27 -8.58
C LYS A 31 -12.62 2.58 -9.24
N GLU A 32 -12.61 1.25 -9.30
CA GLU A 32 -13.72 0.45 -9.84
C GLU A 32 -14.79 0.15 -8.77
N LEU A 33 -14.45 0.35 -7.50
CA LEU A 33 -15.36 0.14 -6.38
C LEU A 33 -16.28 1.35 -6.17
N PRO A 34 -17.55 1.12 -5.77
CA PRO A 34 -18.40 2.20 -5.27
C PRO A 34 -17.72 2.91 -4.09
N MET A 35 -17.95 4.23 -3.97
CA MET A 35 -17.24 5.11 -3.02
C MET A 35 -17.25 4.60 -1.58
N GLU A 36 -18.35 4.00 -1.14
CA GLU A 36 -18.51 3.43 0.20
C GLU A 36 -17.54 2.27 0.48
N TYR A 37 -17.22 1.46 -0.53
CA TYR A 37 -16.27 0.34 -0.40
C TYR A 37 -14.83 0.77 -0.60
N ALA A 38 -14.57 1.81 -1.41
CA ALA A 38 -13.24 2.35 -1.63
C ALA A 38 -12.64 2.93 -0.33
N VAL A 39 -13.45 3.60 0.48
CA VAL A 39 -13.03 4.13 1.79
C VAL A 39 -12.68 2.99 2.75
N GLU A 40 -13.54 1.96 2.84
CA GLU A 40 -13.31 0.81 3.71
C GLU A 40 -12.05 0.03 3.32
N MET A 41 -11.83 -0.17 2.02
CA MET A 41 -10.63 -0.83 1.50
C MET A 41 -9.34 -0.11 1.90
N ASN A 42 -9.31 1.23 1.83
CA ASN A 42 -8.14 2.00 2.26
C ASN A 42 -7.87 1.86 3.76
N ASN A 43 -8.92 1.79 4.59
CA ASN A 43 -8.79 1.57 6.03
C ASN A 43 -8.23 0.17 6.35
N LEU A 44 -8.72 -0.85 5.66
CA LEU A 44 -8.24 -2.23 5.81
C LEU A 44 -6.76 -2.36 5.43
N ILE A 45 -6.36 -1.76 4.32
CA ILE A 45 -4.94 -1.74 3.90
C ILE A 45 -4.08 -1.11 4.99
N LYS A 46 -4.50 0.04 5.54
CA LYS A 46 -3.75 0.72 6.59
C LYS A 46 -3.61 -0.14 7.85
N LEU A 47 -4.69 -0.82 8.26
CA LEU A 47 -4.70 -1.70 9.43
C LEU A 47 -3.73 -2.88 9.25
N GLU A 48 -3.76 -3.56 8.10
CA GLU A 48 -2.85 -4.67 7.79
C GLU A 48 -1.39 -4.21 7.75
N MET A 49 -1.14 -3.01 7.25
CA MET A 49 0.21 -2.44 7.22
C MET A 49 0.76 -2.11 8.60
N GLU A 50 -0.07 -1.67 9.53
CA GLU A 50 0.33 -1.46 10.93
C GLU A 50 0.59 -2.82 11.63
N GLY A 51 -0.19 -3.85 11.31
CA GLY A 51 -0.01 -5.22 11.84
C GLY A 51 1.19 -5.98 11.29
N ALA A 52 1.64 -5.67 10.06
CA ALA A 52 2.77 -6.33 9.40
C ALA A 52 4.16 -5.86 9.87
N ILE A 53 4.23 -4.84 10.75
CA ILE A 53 5.48 -4.36 11.37
C ILE A 53 5.80 -5.12 12.69
N GLY A 54 5.05 -6.19 13.00
CA GLY A 54 5.27 -7.09 14.14
C GLY A 54 6.20 -8.27 13.85
#